data_AF-A0A6V8DB66-F1
#
_entry.id   AF-A0A6V8DB66-F1
#
_cell.length_a   1.000
_cell.length_b   1.000
_cell.length_c   1.000
_cell.angle_alpha   90.00
_cell.angle_beta   90.00
_cell.angle_gamma   90.00
#
_symmetry.space_group_name_H-M   'P 1'
#
loop_
_entity.id
_entity.type
_entity.pdbx_description
1 polymer ?
#
loop_
_entity_poly.entity_id
_entity_poly.type
_entity_poly.pdbx_seq_one_letter_code
_entity_poly.pdbx_strand_id
1 'polypeptide(L)' 'MAWLAEGSSAMVVTPIVSGSIVLLISAFVDPLFGLGPLLGVFLLCASAWLLLRFRDPPRRIPQDPGVLVAPIDGTVLHVC' A
#
# COMPACT_ATOMS: atom_id res chain seq x y z
N MET A 1 12.07 11.81 2.81
CA MET A 1 11.08 11.61 1.73
C MET A 1 10.20 10.45 2.14
N ALA A 2 9.04 10.72 2.73
CA ALA A 2 8.09 9.66 3.05
C ALA A 2 7.35 9.29 1.76
N TRP A 3 7.70 8.13 1.19
CA TRP A 3 7.05 7.62 -0.04
C TRP A 3 5.65 7.04 0.25
N LEU A 4 5.35 6.87 1.53
CA LEU A 4 4.13 6.31 2.07
C LEU A 4 3.56 7.28 3.11
N ALA A 5 2.23 7.29 3.23
CA ALA A 5 1.50 8.05 4.23
C ALA A 5 2.06 7.75 5.63
N GLU A 6 2.09 8.77 6.48
CA GLU A 6 2.66 8.66 7.82
C GLU A 6 1.97 7.54 8.62
N GLY A 7 2.76 6.66 9.24
CA GLY A 7 2.25 5.49 9.98
C GLY A 7 1.81 4.29 9.14
N SER A 8 1.78 4.37 7.81
CA SER A 8 1.32 3.27 6.94
C SER A 8 2.42 2.27 6.53
N SER A 9 3.69 2.59 6.80
CA SER A 9 4.84 1.78 6.36
C SER A 9 4.80 0.34 6.87
N ALA A 10 4.45 0.14 8.15
CA ALA A 10 4.34 -1.20 8.74
C ALA A 10 3.27 -2.05 8.05
N MET A 11 2.14 -1.44 7.65
CA MET A 11 1.05 -2.14 6.97
C MET A 11 1.47 -2.66 5.59
N VAL A 12 2.40 -1.97 4.92
CA VAL A 12 2.93 -2.36 3.61
C VAL A 12 4.09 -3.34 3.72
N VAL A 13 5.04 -3.09 4.62
CA VAL A 13 6.26 -3.89 4.73
C VAL A 13 5.96 -5.29 5.28
N THR A 14 5.02 -5.42 6.22
CA THR A 14 4.66 -6.71 6.82
C THR A 14 4.24 -7.76 5.77
N PRO A 15 3.29 -7.50 4.85
CA PRO A 15 2.92 -8.45 3.81
C PRO A 15 4.02 -8.70 2.76
N ILE A 16 4.89 -7.72 2.49
CA ILE A 16 6.06 -7.93 1.61
C ILE A 16 7.00 -8.97 2.23
N VAL A 17 7.36 -8.77 3.50
CA VAL A 17 8.28 -9.64 4.22
C VAL A 17 7.67 -11.02 4.43
N SER A 18 6.43 -11.09 4.89
CA SER A 18 5.76 -12.39 5.12
C SER A 18 5.56 -13.16 3.82
N GLY A 19 5.12 -12.50 2.74
CA GLY A 19 4.97 -13.11 1.42
C GLY A 19 6.30 -13.67 0.90
N SER A 20 7.37 -12.89 1.02
CA SER A 20 8.73 -13.32 0.61
C SER A 20 9.21 -14.53 1.42
N ILE A 21 9.03 -14.53 2.74
CA ILE A 21 9.41 -15.65 3.61
C ILE A 21 8.62 -16.91 3.26
N VAL A 22 7.31 -16.80 3.06
CA VAL A 22 6.46 -17.95 2.68
C VAL A 22 6.90 -18.53 1.34
N LEU A 23 7.25 -17.70 0.36
CA LEU A 23 7.77 -18.18 -0.93
C LEU A 23 9.13 -18.89 -0.78
N LEU A 24 10.03 -18.35 0.03
CA LEU A 24 11.32 -19.00 0.28
C LEU A 24 11.15 -20.36 0.96
N ILE A 25 10.33 -20.45 2.01
CA ILE A 25 10.04 -21.73 2.68
C ILE A 25 9.40 -22.71 1.70
N SER A 26 8.46 -22.25 0.88
CA SER A 26 7.79 -23.09 -0.11
C SER A 26 8.74 -23.62 -1.19
N ALA A 27 9.75 -22.84 -1.57
CA ALA A 27 10.71 -23.20 -2.60
C ALA A 27 11.81 -24.14 -2.10
N PHE A 28 12.22 -24.01 -0.83
CA PHE A 28 13.39 -24.73 -0.29
C PHE A 28 13.03 -25.83 0.72
N VAL A 29 11.83 -25.85 1.27
CA VAL A 29 11.40 -26.79 2.32
C VAL A 29 10.26 -27.67 1.83
N ASP A 30 9.05 -27.12 1.72
CA ASP A 30 7.87 -27.85 1.26
C ASP A 30 6.80 -26.84 0.78
N PRO A 31 6.27 -26.97 -0.45
CA PRO A 31 5.25 -26.07 -0.98
C PRO A 31 3.85 -26.27 -0.39
N LEU A 32 3.64 -27.23 0.52
CA LEU A 32 2.36 -27.56 1.16
C LEU A 32 1.25 -27.78 0.14
N PHE A 33 1.43 -28.78 -0.73
CA PHE A 33 0.51 -29.08 -1.84
C PHE A 33 0.26 -27.89 -2.79
N GLY A 34 1.18 -26.91 -2.82
CA GLY A 34 1.05 -25.68 -3.63
C GLY A 34 0.35 -24.52 -2.92
N LEU A 35 -0.13 -24.69 -1.69
CA LEU A 35 -0.74 -23.62 -0.90
C LEU A 35 0.27 -22.56 -0.46
N GLY A 36 1.49 -22.97 -0.13
CA GLY A 36 2.55 -22.05 0.27
C GLY A 36 2.86 -21.00 -0.81
N PRO A 37 3.15 -21.40 -2.06
CA PRO A 37 3.34 -20.48 -3.17
C PRO A 37 2.15 -19.56 -3.42
N LEU A 38 0.91 -20.09 -3.37
CA LEU A 38 -0.31 -19.30 -3.56
C LEU A 38 -0.46 -18.22 -2.49
N LEU A 39 -0.25 -18.55 -1.21
CA LEU A 39 -0.31 -17.60 -0.10
C LEU A 39 0.81 -16.55 -0.21
N GLY A 40 2.02 -16.96 -0.57
CA GLY A 40 3.14 -16.05 -0.77
C GLY A 40 2.87 -15.01 -1.85
N VAL A 41 2.39 -15.44 -3.02
CA VAL A 41 2.00 -14.54 -4.11
C VAL A 41 0.84 -13.64 -3.69
N PHE A 42 -0.18 -14.18 -3.02
CA PHE A 42 -1.31 -13.39 -2.54
C PHE A 42 -0.87 -12.26 -1.61
N LEU A 43 0.03 -12.54 -0.65
CA LEU A 43 0.57 -11.54 0.26
C LEU A 43 1.34 -10.44 -0.48
N LEU A 44 2.11 -10.80 -1.50
CA LEU A 44 2.80 -9.81 -2.35
C LEU A 44 1.81 -8.97 -3.16
N CYS A 45 0.78 -9.56 -3.75
CA CYS A 45 -0.28 -8.82 -4.45
C CYS A 45 -1.03 -7.87 -3.52
N ALA A 46 -1.36 -8.32 -2.31
CA ALA A 46 -1.98 -7.47 -1.28
C ALA A 46 -1.06 -6.30 -0.91
N SER A 47 0.25 -6.55 -0.77
CA SER A 47 1.22 -5.48 -0.50
C SER A 47 1.31 -4.45 -1.64
N ALA A 48 1.23 -4.89 -2.89
CA ALA A 48 1.20 -4.00 -4.05
C ALA A 48 -0.04 -3.12 -4.06
N TRP A 49 -1.20 -3.69 -3.69
CA TRP A 49 -2.42 -2.91 -3.52
C TRP A 49 -2.31 -1.88 -2.38
N LEU A 50 -1.73 -2.26 -1.24
CA LEU A 50 -1.49 -1.35 -0.11
C LEU A 50 -0.50 -0.25 -0.46
N LEU A 51 0.54 -0.54 -1.24
CA LEU A 51 1.46 0.47 -1.79
C LEU A 51 0.69 1.52 -2.59
N LEU A 52 -0.18 1.10 -3.51
CA LEU A 52 -0.97 2.02 -4.32
C LEU A 52 -1.94 2.86 -3.48
N ARG A 53 -2.48 2.26 -2.40
CA ARG A 53 -3.42 2.92 -1.49
C ARG A 53 -2.75 3.96 -0.60
N PHE A 54 -1.57 3.66 -0.06
CA PHE A 54 -0.86 4.48 0.92
C PHE A 54 0.25 5.34 0.32
N ARG A 55 0.48 5.25 -0.99
CA ARG A 55 1.41 6.15 -1.68
C ARG A 55 0.98 7.59 -1.45
N ASP A 56 1.85 8.38 -0.83
CA ASP A 56 1.61 9.80 -0.62
C ASP A 56 2.30 10.60 -1.73
N PRO A 57 1.57 11.11 -2.74
CA PRO A 57 2.17 11.93 -3.77
C PRO A 57 2.56 13.29 -3.18
N PRO A 58 3.70 13.90 -3.58
CA PRO A 58 4.03 15.25 -3.16
C PRO A 58 2.96 16.23 -3.65
N ARG A 59 2.12 16.74 -2.74
CA ARG A 59 1.09 17.75 -3.05
C ARG A 59 1.64 19.15 -2.79
N ARG A 60 1.42 20.07 -3.73
CA ARG A 60 1.60 21.50 -3.47
C ARG A 60 0.28 22.06 -2.95
N ILE A 61 0.19 22.26 -1.64
CA ILE A 61 -1.01 22.80 -0.98
C ILE A 61 -0.84 24.32 -0.87
N PRO A 62 -1.73 25.14 -1.50
CA PRO A 62 -1.71 26.60 -1.33
C PRO A 62 -1.86 26.99 0.15
N GLN A 63 -1.13 28.03 0.58
CA GLN A 63 -1.16 28.55 1.97
C GLN A 63 -1.62 30.01 2.03
N ASP A 64 -2.15 30.55 0.93
CA ASP A 64 -2.56 31.95 0.84
C ASP A 64 -3.79 32.23 1.72
N PRO A 65 -3.84 33.38 2.43
CA PRO A 65 -4.97 33.71 3.29
C PRO A 65 -6.29 33.81 2.50
N GLY A 66 -7.35 33.21 3.03
CA GLY A 66 -8.68 33.26 2.42
C GLY A 66 -8.93 32.22 1.31
N VAL A 67 -7.95 31.37 0.99
CA VAL A 67 -8.12 30.26 0.04
C VAL A 67 -8.64 29.01 0.75
N LEU A 68 -9.76 28.47 0.28
CA LEU A 68 -10.25 27.17 0.70
C LEU A 68 -9.61 26.07 -0.15
N VAL A 69 -9.09 25.03 0.51
CA VAL A 69 -8.45 23.90 -0.17
C VAL A 69 -9.42 22.71 -0.20
N ALA A 70 -9.43 21.97 -1.31
CA ALA A 70 -10.18 20.72 -1.39
C ALA A 70 -9.67 19.73 -0.33
N PRO A 71 -10.56 19.12 0.47
CA PRO A 71 -10.15 18.22 1.54
C PRO A 71 -9.69 16.85 1.02
N ILE A 72 -10.09 16.47 -0.20
CA ILE A 72 -9.81 15.17 -0.80
C ILE A 72 -9.73 15.28 -2.33
N ASP A 73 -8.93 14.41 -2.94
CA ASP A 73 -9.01 14.22 -4.39
C ASP A 73 -10.25 13.41 -4.75
N GLY A 74 -11.00 13.87 -5.73
CA GLY A 74 -12.19 13.19 -6.19
C GLY A 74 -12.97 14.02 -7.17
N THR A 75 -14.16 13.55 -7.51
CA THR A 75 -15.08 14.27 -8.37
C THR A 75 -16.08 15.02 -7.52
N VAL A 76 -16.22 16.33 -7.76
CA VAL A 76 -17.28 17.13 -7.15
C VAL A 76 -18.62 16.71 -7.78
N LEU A 77 -19.50 16.13 -6.96
CA LEU A 77 -20.83 15.71 -7.42
C LEU A 77 -21.86 16.82 -7.30
N HIS A 78 -21.78 17.61 -6.24
CA HIS A 78 -22.67 18.73 -5.99
C HIS A 78 -21.95 19.77 -5.11
N VAL A 79 -22.19 21.05 -5.38
CA VAL A 79 -21.76 22.16 -4.53
C VAL A 79 -23.05 22.87 -4.10
N CYS A 80 -23.28 22.95 -2.80
CA CYS A 80 -24.42 23.67 -2.23
C CYS A 80 -24.10 25.15 -2.04
#